data_AF-V5EYC2-F1
#
_entry.id   AF-V5EYC2-F1
#
_cell.length_a   1.000
_cell.length_b   1.000
_cell.length_c   1.000
_cell.angle_alpha   90.00
_cell.angle_beta   90.00
_cell.angle_gamma   90.00
#
_symmetry.space_group_name_H-M   'P 1'
#
loop_
_entity.id
_entity.type
_entity.pdbx_description
1 polymer ?
#
loop_
_entity_poly.entity_id
_entity_poly.type
_entity_poly.pdbx_seq_one_letter_code
_entity_poly.pdbx_strand_id
1 'polypeptide(L)'
;MTQGYDGGRFVYEELRNKIAHKHQLVPHMLDLRVRAFCALHALTTVLEGTRIVRRGAFIDFWQGLSDSSLHNYVVNVGRGDQAADLRVKAALADAIQDPDCFKAYLGGLDDFGYMEELRAIREMGLLEKKVHLVQVPGYAVESNYYKQYAHRAIDLDYLFRNGKLSLYDLAQRKHDVDEAVAVETKQLASTPCLFHHLTSQGCHEGERCKYSHEPLPLLHKERLRAILKRRKCPTVARGDACPYGDDCLYRH
;
A
#
# COMPACT_ATOMS: atom_id res chain seq x y z
N MET A 1 -12.90 -8.82 -12.62
CA MET A 1 -12.80 -7.34 -12.62
C MET A 1 -12.50 -6.90 -14.04
N THR A 2 -13.49 -6.42 -14.77
CA THR A 2 -13.41 -6.13 -16.22
C THR A 2 -14.06 -4.81 -16.59
N GLN A 3 -14.53 -4.03 -15.62
CA GLN A 3 -15.33 -2.83 -15.89
C GLN A 3 -14.50 -1.67 -16.45
N GLY A 4 -13.17 -1.71 -16.36
CA GLY A 4 -12.27 -0.73 -16.97
C GLY A 4 -12.76 0.70 -16.77
N TYR A 5 -13.03 1.39 -17.88
CA TYR A 5 -13.56 2.74 -17.94
C TYR A 5 -14.82 2.96 -17.10
N ASP A 6 -15.82 2.10 -17.24
CA ASP A 6 -17.05 2.19 -16.46
C ASP A 6 -16.80 2.00 -14.97
N GLY A 7 -15.80 1.20 -14.61
CA GLY A 7 -15.35 1.02 -13.22
C GLY A 7 -14.77 2.31 -12.63
N GLY A 8 -13.99 3.05 -13.41
CA GLY A 8 -13.45 4.35 -12.99
C GLY A 8 -14.54 5.39 -12.74
N ARG A 9 -15.52 5.46 -13.65
CA ARG A 9 -16.70 6.33 -13.50
C ARG A 9 -17.56 5.95 -12.30
N PHE A 10 -17.78 4.65 -12.12
CA PHE A 10 -18.52 4.11 -10.99
C PHE A 10 -17.90 4.53 -9.65
N VAL A 11 -16.57 4.37 -9.50
CA VAL A 11 -15.88 4.79 -8.27
C VAL A 11 -16.02 6.28 -8.00
N TYR A 12 -15.93 7.13 -9.03
CA TYR A 12 -16.13 8.57 -8.90
C TYR A 12 -17.54 8.91 -8.39
N GLU A 13 -18.58 8.36 -9.02
CA GLU A 13 -19.97 8.62 -8.65
C GLU A 13 -20.28 8.11 -7.24
N GLU A 14 -19.76 6.95 -6.87
CA GLU A 14 -19.92 6.42 -5.51
C GLU A 14 -19.23 7.30 -4.46
N LEU A 15 -18.01 7.79 -4.73
CA LEU A 15 -17.33 8.75 -3.86
C LEU A 15 -18.17 10.03 -3.70
N ARG A 16 -18.67 10.56 -4.82
CA ARG A 16 -19.48 11.77 -4.87
C ARG A 16 -20.76 11.61 -4.05
N ASN A 17 -21.49 10.52 -4.26
CA ASN A 17 -22.72 10.20 -3.53
C ASN A 17 -22.47 10.08 -2.03
N LYS A 18 -21.41 9.36 -1.64
CA LYS A 18 -21.09 9.13 -0.22
C LYS A 18 -20.68 10.41 0.50
N ILE A 19 -19.85 11.24 -0.14
CA ILE A 19 -19.41 12.53 0.40
C ILE A 19 -20.60 13.48 0.50
N ALA A 20 -21.42 13.57 -0.55
CA ALA A 20 -22.61 14.42 -0.54
C ALA A 20 -23.57 14.02 0.58
N HIS A 21 -23.88 12.72 0.72
CA HIS A 21 -24.73 12.23 1.80
C HIS A 21 -24.17 12.56 3.19
N LYS A 22 -22.85 12.38 3.41
CA LYS A 22 -22.20 12.69 4.70
C LYS A 22 -22.39 14.16 5.10
N HIS A 23 -22.38 15.07 4.13
CA HIS A 23 -22.50 16.52 4.37
C HIS A 23 -23.88 17.08 4.04
N GLN A 24 -24.89 16.21 3.81
CA GLN A 24 -26.27 16.62 3.49
C GLN A 24 -26.36 17.52 2.24
N LEU A 25 -25.50 17.25 1.26
CA LEU A 25 -25.44 17.94 -0.02
C LEU A 25 -26.18 17.14 -1.10
N VAL A 26 -26.53 17.83 -2.19
CA VAL A 26 -27.08 17.21 -3.39
C VAL A 26 -25.92 16.66 -4.24
N PRO A 27 -25.85 15.35 -4.55
CA PRO A 27 -24.69 14.75 -5.20
C PRO A 27 -24.29 15.42 -6.51
N HIS A 28 -25.24 15.66 -7.41
CA HIS A 28 -24.95 16.27 -8.72
C HIS A 28 -24.51 17.75 -8.66
N MET A 29 -24.67 18.41 -7.51
CA MET A 29 -24.20 19.78 -7.25
C MET A 29 -22.83 19.81 -6.57
N LEU A 30 -22.32 18.67 -6.07
CA LEU A 30 -21.00 18.59 -5.44
C LEU A 30 -19.91 18.59 -6.52
N ASP A 31 -19.04 19.60 -6.50
CA ASP A 31 -17.76 19.57 -7.24
C ASP A 31 -16.79 18.65 -6.50
N LEU A 32 -16.48 17.49 -7.10
CA LEU A 32 -15.53 16.53 -6.56
C LEU A 32 -14.26 16.52 -7.44
N ARG A 33 -13.11 16.70 -6.78
CA ARG A 33 -11.79 16.71 -7.43
C ARG A 33 -10.96 15.55 -6.89
N VAL A 34 -10.78 14.52 -7.71
CA VAL A 34 -9.99 13.33 -7.36
C VAL A 34 -8.57 13.47 -7.89
N ARG A 35 -7.60 13.44 -6.98
CA ARG A 35 -6.17 13.55 -7.27
C ARG A 35 -5.48 12.26 -6.85
N ALA A 36 -5.07 11.45 -7.81
CA ALA A 36 -4.43 10.17 -7.54
C ALA A 36 -2.94 10.21 -7.90
N PHE A 37 -2.10 9.70 -7.01
CA PHE A 37 -0.64 9.67 -7.17
C PHE A 37 -0.15 8.24 -6.99
N CYS A 38 0.41 7.64 -8.04
CA CYS A 38 0.90 6.27 -7.97
C CYS A 38 1.99 6.00 -9.00
N ALA A 39 2.80 4.98 -8.77
CA ALA A 39 3.79 4.53 -9.75
C ALA A 39 3.09 3.66 -10.82
N LEU A 40 2.36 4.30 -11.74
CA LEU A 40 1.43 3.63 -12.67
C LEU A 40 2.06 2.43 -13.39
N HIS A 41 3.27 2.58 -13.92
CA HIS A 41 3.94 1.48 -14.62
C HIS A 41 4.22 0.29 -13.70
N ALA A 42 4.87 0.54 -12.55
CA ALA A 42 5.21 -0.51 -11.60
C ALA A 42 3.96 -1.20 -11.05
N LEU A 43 2.93 -0.41 -10.73
CA LEU A 43 1.64 -0.91 -10.26
C LEU A 43 0.96 -1.76 -11.33
N THR A 44 0.94 -1.31 -12.59
CA THR A 44 0.39 -2.07 -13.72
C THR A 44 1.08 -3.42 -13.85
N THR A 45 2.43 -3.45 -13.86
CA THR A 45 3.23 -4.68 -13.97
C THR A 45 2.91 -5.65 -12.84
N VAL A 46 2.81 -5.16 -11.60
CA VAL A 46 2.49 -6.01 -10.45
C VAL A 46 1.07 -6.54 -10.53
N LEU A 47 0.08 -5.72 -10.87
CA LEU A 47 -1.32 -6.13 -10.92
C LEU A 47 -1.64 -7.07 -12.07
N GLU A 48 -1.00 -6.86 -13.23
CA GLU A 48 -1.10 -7.75 -14.38
C GLU A 48 -0.39 -9.07 -14.11
N GLY A 49 0.85 -9.01 -13.60
CA GLY A 49 1.59 -10.17 -13.17
C GLY A 49 0.74 -11.00 -12.22
N THR A 50 0.22 -10.41 -11.15
CA THR A 50 -0.60 -11.09 -10.13
C THR A 50 -2.00 -11.52 -10.58
N ARG A 51 -2.33 -11.35 -11.87
CA ARG A 51 -3.62 -11.68 -12.49
C ARG A 51 -4.82 -11.02 -11.78
N ILE A 52 -4.61 -9.88 -11.13
CA ILE A 52 -5.68 -9.13 -10.46
C ILE A 52 -6.51 -8.36 -11.48
N VAL A 53 -5.83 -7.66 -12.40
CA VAL A 53 -6.46 -6.90 -13.48
C VAL A 53 -5.56 -6.90 -14.70
N ARG A 54 -6.15 -7.01 -15.90
CA ARG A 54 -5.41 -6.89 -17.16
C ARG A 54 -4.96 -5.44 -17.36
N ARG A 55 -3.80 -5.24 -18.00
CA ARG A 55 -3.26 -3.90 -18.27
C ARG A 55 -4.25 -2.96 -18.96
N GLY A 56 -4.98 -3.43 -19.98
CA GLY A 56 -6.00 -2.63 -20.67
C GLY A 56 -7.07 -2.12 -19.72
N ALA A 57 -7.71 -3.02 -18.97
CA ALA A 57 -8.73 -2.65 -17.99
C ALA A 57 -8.20 -1.72 -16.87
N PHE A 58 -6.94 -1.86 -16.47
CA PHE A 58 -6.33 -0.96 -15.48
C PHE A 58 -6.14 0.46 -16.04
N ILE A 59 -5.68 0.59 -17.28
CA ILE A 59 -5.53 1.89 -17.95
C ILE A 59 -6.90 2.53 -18.17
N ASP A 60 -7.86 1.75 -18.70
CA ASP A 60 -9.22 2.21 -18.93
C ASP A 60 -9.88 2.71 -17.64
N PHE A 61 -9.63 2.04 -16.51
CA PHE A 61 -10.11 2.48 -15.20
C PHE A 61 -9.63 3.88 -14.83
N TRP A 62 -8.33 4.15 -14.96
CA TRP A 62 -7.80 5.50 -14.67
C TRP A 62 -8.30 6.54 -15.65
N GLN A 63 -8.52 6.15 -16.91
CA GLN A 63 -9.13 7.02 -17.92
C GLN A 63 -10.56 7.39 -17.52
N GLY A 64 -11.39 6.41 -17.16
CA GLY A 64 -12.77 6.66 -16.72
C GLY A 64 -12.87 7.51 -15.46
N LEU A 65 -11.94 7.33 -14.51
CA LEU A 65 -11.87 8.18 -13.33
C LEU A 65 -11.48 9.62 -13.69
N SER A 66 -10.50 9.80 -14.58
CA SER A 66 -10.04 11.12 -15.04
C SER A 66 -11.12 11.86 -15.82
N ASP A 67 -11.84 11.16 -16.70
CA ASP A 67 -12.89 11.76 -17.55
C ASP A 67 -14.17 12.08 -16.78
N SER A 68 -14.29 11.65 -15.52
CA SER A 68 -15.47 11.94 -14.69
C SER A 68 -15.53 13.40 -14.19
N SER A 69 -14.42 14.14 -14.23
CA SER A 69 -14.38 15.57 -13.94
C SER A 69 -13.13 16.20 -14.53
N LEU A 70 -13.24 17.41 -15.09
CA LEU A 70 -12.10 18.17 -15.64
C LEU A 70 -11.02 18.47 -14.59
N HIS A 71 -11.35 18.38 -13.31
CA HIS A 71 -10.43 18.60 -12.21
C HIS A 71 -9.79 17.31 -11.67
N ASN A 72 -10.20 16.15 -12.19
CA ASN A 72 -9.59 14.88 -11.83
C ASN A 72 -8.28 14.70 -12.58
N TYR A 73 -7.29 14.17 -11.88
CA TYR A 73 -6.04 13.79 -12.52
C TYR A 73 -5.34 12.65 -11.78
N VAL A 74 -4.62 11.86 -12.57
CA VAL A 74 -3.80 10.75 -12.11
C VAL A 74 -2.36 11.04 -12.51
N VAL A 75 -1.46 11.10 -11.53
CA VAL A 75 -0.04 11.38 -11.77
C VAL A 75 0.79 10.13 -11.57
N ASN A 76 1.52 9.77 -12.62
CA ASN A 76 2.60 8.79 -12.50
C ASN A 76 3.79 9.44 -11.79
N VAL A 77 4.08 9.03 -10.55
CA VAL A 77 5.16 9.62 -9.75
C VAL A 77 6.55 9.04 -10.04
N GLY A 78 6.66 8.05 -10.93
CA GLY A 78 7.93 7.48 -11.34
C GLY A 78 8.53 6.51 -10.31
N ARG A 79 9.87 6.48 -10.22
CA ARG A 79 10.65 5.46 -9.48
C ARG A 79 11.20 5.93 -8.13
N GLY A 80 10.82 7.13 -7.68
CA GLY A 80 11.30 7.64 -6.40
C GLY A 80 10.57 6.99 -5.23
N ASP A 81 11.33 6.51 -4.24
CA ASP A 81 10.77 6.09 -2.96
C ASP A 81 10.02 7.28 -2.34
N GLN A 82 8.82 7.04 -1.81
CA GLN A 82 7.93 8.07 -1.21
C GLN A 82 7.49 9.20 -2.15
N ALA A 83 7.74 9.11 -3.47
CA ALA A 83 7.34 10.15 -4.42
C ALA A 83 5.81 10.36 -4.48
N ALA A 84 5.03 9.29 -4.26
CA ALA A 84 3.58 9.39 -4.12
C ALA A 84 3.20 10.19 -2.87
N ASP A 85 3.79 9.84 -1.72
CA ASP A 85 3.49 10.46 -0.43
C ASP A 85 3.79 11.95 -0.44
N LEU A 86 4.94 12.37 -0.99
CA LEU A 86 5.30 13.79 -1.13
C LEU A 86 4.26 14.56 -1.96
N ARG A 87 3.73 13.95 -3.02
CA ARG A 87 2.70 14.57 -3.87
C ARG A 87 1.36 14.65 -3.17
N VAL A 88 0.98 13.62 -2.41
CA VAL A 88 -0.23 13.63 -1.57
C VAL A 88 -0.13 14.74 -0.53
N LYS A 89 1.00 14.88 0.15
CA LYS A 89 1.25 15.94 1.15
C LYS A 89 1.12 17.34 0.55
N ALA A 90 1.75 17.58 -0.59
CA ALA A 90 1.64 18.85 -1.30
C ALA A 90 0.20 19.13 -1.74
N ALA A 91 -0.48 18.15 -2.35
CA ALA A 91 -1.86 18.31 -2.80
C ALA A 91 -2.85 18.54 -1.65
N LEU A 92 -2.60 17.94 -0.48
CA LEU A 92 -3.36 18.17 0.74
C LEU A 92 -3.17 19.59 1.27
N ALA A 93 -1.93 20.08 1.30
CA ALA A 93 -1.63 21.46 1.70
C ALA A 93 -2.36 22.47 0.80
N ASP A 94 -2.29 22.28 -0.53
CA ASP A 94 -2.99 23.12 -1.50
C ASP A 94 -4.51 23.09 -1.28
N ALA A 95 -5.09 21.90 -1.10
CA ALA A 95 -6.54 21.76 -0.88
C ALA A 95 -7.02 22.41 0.42
N ILE A 96 -6.20 22.38 1.47
CA ILE A 96 -6.54 23.03 2.75
C ILE A 96 -6.53 24.55 2.62
N GLN A 97 -5.58 25.09 1.84
CA GLN A 97 -5.45 26.53 1.60
C GLN A 97 -6.48 27.07 0.58
N ASP A 98 -7.00 26.23 -0.30
CA ASP A 98 -8.02 26.58 -1.27
C ASP A 98 -9.31 27.09 -0.57
N PRO A 99 -9.71 28.37 -0.77
CA PRO A 99 -10.91 28.92 -0.14
C PRO A 99 -12.21 28.29 -0.67
N ASP A 100 -12.20 27.79 -1.91
CA ASP A 100 -13.35 27.13 -2.54
C ASP A 100 -13.44 25.65 -2.12
N CYS A 101 -12.39 25.10 -1.52
CA CYS A 101 -12.39 23.76 -0.95
C CYS A 101 -12.98 23.77 0.47
N PHE A 102 -14.24 23.35 0.59
CA PHE A 102 -14.89 23.22 1.90
C PHE A 102 -14.39 22.01 2.71
N LYS A 103 -14.04 20.89 2.04
CA LYS A 103 -13.50 19.67 2.67
C LYS A 103 -12.46 18.98 1.78
N ALA A 104 -11.37 18.53 2.41
CA ALA A 104 -10.31 17.72 1.80
C ALA A 104 -10.37 16.29 2.35
N TYR A 105 -10.30 15.30 1.46
CA TYR A 105 -10.33 13.88 1.80
C TYR A 105 -8.98 13.23 1.52
N LEU A 106 -8.33 12.73 2.58
CA LEU A 106 -7.04 12.05 2.50
C LEU A 106 -7.24 10.53 2.45
N GLY A 107 -6.80 9.90 1.37
CA GLY A 107 -6.75 8.43 1.24
C GLY A 107 -5.31 7.90 1.18
N GLY A 108 -5.16 6.58 1.05
CA GLY A 108 -3.84 5.93 0.97
C GLY A 108 -3.10 5.85 2.30
N LEU A 109 -3.85 5.74 3.40
CA LEU A 109 -3.32 5.68 4.76
C LEU A 109 -2.80 4.28 5.08
N ASP A 110 -1.82 3.77 4.36
CA ASP A 110 -1.30 2.40 4.58
C ASP A 110 -0.20 2.32 5.65
N ASP A 111 0.15 3.43 6.28
CA ASP A 111 1.03 3.52 7.44
C ASP A 111 0.85 4.82 8.27
N PHE A 112 1.82 5.13 9.14
CA PHE A 112 1.87 6.37 9.92
C PHE A 112 2.57 7.54 9.18
N GLY A 113 2.77 7.46 7.87
CA GLY A 113 3.57 8.40 7.07
C GLY A 113 3.01 9.82 6.96
N TYR A 114 1.73 10.02 7.32
CA TYR A 114 1.03 11.32 7.31
C TYR A 114 0.83 11.93 8.71
N MET A 115 1.41 11.31 9.75
CA MET A 115 1.17 11.69 11.15
C MET A 115 1.60 13.13 11.46
N GLU A 116 2.78 13.54 11.00
CA GLU A 116 3.33 14.86 11.25
C GLU A 116 2.51 15.95 10.54
N GLU A 117 2.07 15.70 9.31
CA GLU A 117 1.22 16.63 8.56
C GLU A 117 -0.15 16.81 9.22
N LEU A 118 -0.79 15.70 9.65
CA LEU A 118 -2.06 15.77 10.38
C LEU A 118 -1.92 16.51 11.71
N ARG A 119 -0.79 16.36 12.41
CA ARG A 119 -0.49 17.13 13.63
C ARG A 119 -0.38 18.62 13.32
N ALA A 120 0.41 19.01 12.32
CA ALA A 120 0.57 20.40 11.94
C ALA A 120 -0.77 21.04 11.53
N ILE A 121 -1.59 20.34 10.75
CA ILE A 121 -2.93 20.81 10.34
C ILE A 121 -3.87 20.97 11.54
N ARG A 122 -3.73 20.12 12.57
CA ARG A 122 -4.49 20.23 13.82
C ARG A 122 -4.08 21.45 14.63
N GLU A 123 -2.77 21.70 14.75
CA GLU A 123 -2.23 22.87 15.46
C GLU A 123 -2.67 24.19 14.79
N MET A 124 -2.84 24.19 13.47
CA MET A 124 -3.44 25.30 12.72
C MET A 124 -4.96 25.41 12.87
N GLY A 125 -5.62 24.50 13.59
CA GLY A 125 -7.08 24.50 13.77
C GLY A 125 -7.88 24.18 12.51
N LEU A 126 -7.23 23.66 11.47
CA LEU A 126 -7.83 23.36 10.17
C LEU A 126 -8.30 21.92 10.06
N LEU A 127 -7.74 21.02 10.87
CA LEU A 127 -8.03 19.59 10.78
C LEU A 127 -9.52 19.30 11.02
N GLU A 128 -10.09 19.86 12.08
CA GLU A 128 -11.51 19.71 12.43
C GLU A 128 -12.45 20.30 11.37
N LYS A 129 -12.00 21.37 10.70
CA LYS A 129 -12.82 22.16 9.80
C LYS A 129 -12.82 21.61 8.39
N LYS A 130 -11.68 21.14 7.89
CA LYS A 130 -11.51 20.80 6.48
C LYS A 130 -11.16 19.34 6.20
N VAL A 131 -10.48 18.62 7.09
CA VAL A 131 -9.86 17.34 6.71
C VAL A 131 -10.68 16.12 7.14
N HIS A 132 -10.92 15.24 6.19
CA HIS A 132 -11.52 13.92 6.39
C HIS A 132 -10.60 12.82 5.84
N LEU A 133 -10.83 11.59 6.29
CA LEU A 133 -10.04 10.43 5.88
C LEU A 133 -10.91 9.51 5.01
N VAL A 134 -10.30 8.90 3.99
CA VAL A 134 -10.91 7.82 3.19
C VAL A 134 -10.24 6.54 3.63
N GLN A 135 -11.03 5.63 4.19
CA GLN A 135 -10.60 4.31 4.66
C GLN A 135 -9.43 4.37 5.67
N VAL A 136 -9.73 4.12 6.94
CA VAL A 136 -8.69 3.97 7.97
C VAL A 136 -8.40 2.47 8.12
N PRO A 137 -7.18 1.99 7.87
CA PRO A 137 -6.88 0.57 8.00
C PRO A 137 -7.20 0.06 9.40
N GLY A 138 -7.64 -1.20 9.49
CA GLY A 138 -8.02 -1.80 10.78
C GLY A 138 -6.93 -1.71 11.87
N TYR A 139 -5.64 -1.76 11.51
CA TYR A 139 -4.54 -1.59 12.48
C TYR A 139 -4.39 -0.11 12.93
N ALA A 140 -4.74 0.86 12.09
CA ALA A 140 -4.73 2.27 12.44
C ALA A 140 -5.90 2.60 13.39
N VAL A 141 -7.04 1.92 13.25
CA VAL A 141 -8.17 1.98 14.20
C VAL A 141 -7.77 1.50 15.61
N GLU A 142 -6.79 0.62 15.73
CA GLU A 142 -6.26 0.17 17.03
C GLU A 142 -5.24 1.17 17.64
N SER A 143 -4.62 2.01 16.80
CA SER A 143 -3.67 3.03 17.26
C SER A 143 -4.36 4.16 18.03
N ASN A 144 -3.80 4.57 19.16
CA ASN A 144 -4.33 5.70 19.95
C ASN A 144 -4.39 7.03 19.17
N TYR A 145 -3.61 7.13 18.08
CA TYR A 145 -3.51 8.32 17.26
C TYR A 145 -4.66 8.41 16.23
N TYR A 146 -4.84 7.39 15.39
CA TYR A 146 -5.92 7.42 14.38
C TYR A 146 -7.31 7.13 14.96
N LYS A 147 -7.43 6.56 16.16
CA LYS A 147 -8.71 6.51 16.91
C LYS A 147 -9.38 7.89 17.00
N GLN A 148 -8.57 8.94 17.19
CA GLN A 148 -9.07 10.31 17.29
C GLN A 148 -9.65 10.81 15.95
N TYR A 149 -9.25 10.23 14.82
CA TYR A 149 -9.73 10.61 13.48
C TYR A 149 -10.75 9.64 12.90
N ALA A 150 -11.01 8.51 13.55
CA ALA A 150 -11.90 7.45 13.05
C ALA A 150 -13.32 7.94 12.73
N HIS A 151 -13.87 8.86 13.54
CA HIS A 151 -15.19 9.46 13.27
C HIS A 151 -15.24 10.30 11.97
N ARG A 152 -14.08 10.74 11.46
CA ARG A 152 -13.97 11.53 10.22
C ARG A 152 -13.84 10.65 9.00
N ALA A 153 -13.49 9.39 9.18
CA ALA A 153 -13.34 8.43 8.11
C ALA A 153 -14.66 8.27 7.34
N ILE A 154 -14.55 8.06 6.03
CA ILE A 154 -15.60 7.40 5.27
C ILE A 154 -15.07 6.01 4.96
N ASP A 155 -15.87 5.03 5.35
CA ASP A 155 -15.64 3.64 5.01
C ASP A 155 -16.27 3.34 3.64
N LEU A 156 -15.44 2.77 2.77
CA LEU A 156 -15.74 2.40 1.39
C LEU A 156 -15.17 0.99 1.11
N ASP A 157 -15.31 0.08 2.07
CA ASP A 157 -14.85 -1.32 2.01
C ASP A 157 -15.28 -2.10 0.77
N TYR A 158 -16.40 -1.71 0.15
CA TYR A 158 -16.89 -2.32 -1.10
C TYR A 158 -16.23 -1.76 -2.36
N LEU A 159 -15.62 -0.56 -2.29
CA LEU A 159 -14.87 0.06 -3.38
C LEU A 159 -13.36 -0.19 -3.24
N PHE A 160 -12.85 -0.13 -2.02
CA PHE A 160 -11.44 -0.31 -1.72
C PHE A 160 -11.24 -1.56 -0.89
N ARG A 161 -10.41 -2.49 -1.37
CA ARG A 161 -10.12 -3.73 -0.63
C ARG A 161 -9.44 -3.41 0.71
N ASN A 162 -10.06 -3.83 1.81
CA ASN A 162 -9.44 -3.75 3.13
C ASN A 162 -8.18 -4.61 3.24
N GLY A 163 -7.13 -4.02 3.83
CA GLY A 163 -5.75 -4.54 3.89
C GLY A 163 -5.58 -5.95 4.49
N LYS A 164 -6.52 -6.45 5.30
CA LYS A 164 -6.43 -7.81 5.86
C LYS A 164 -6.59 -8.91 4.80
N LEU A 165 -7.39 -8.67 3.77
CA LEU A 165 -7.55 -9.59 2.62
C LEU A 165 -6.62 -9.18 1.47
N SER A 166 -6.39 -7.89 1.27
CA SER A 166 -5.57 -7.38 0.15
C SER A 166 -4.09 -7.75 0.25
N LEU A 167 -3.43 -7.58 1.40
CA LEU A 167 -2.00 -7.90 1.54
C LEU A 167 -1.73 -9.39 1.62
N TYR A 168 -2.63 -10.17 2.22
CA TYR A 168 -2.56 -11.63 2.17
C TYR A 168 -2.81 -12.13 0.76
N ASP A 169 -3.88 -11.70 0.06
CA ASP A 169 -4.15 -12.11 -1.33
C ASP A 169 -3.08 -11.62 -2.31
N LEU A 170 -2.51 -10.42 -2.12
CA LEU A 170 -1.41 -9.91 -2.96
C LEU A 170 -0.10 -10.61 -2.65
N ALA A 171 0.20 -10.94 -1.39
CA ALA A 171 1.39 -11.71 -1.04
C ALA A 171 1.27 -13.18 -1.49
N GLN A 172 0.07 -13.78 -1.36
CA GLN A 172 -0.23 -15.12 -1.84
C GLN A 172 -0.20 -15.17 -3.37
N ARG A 173 -0.81 -14.20 -4.07
CA ARG A 173 -0.81 -14.17 -5.54
C ARG A 173 0.53 -13.72 -6.12
N LYS A 174 1.27 -12.85 -5.43
CA LYS A 174 2.66 -12.55 -5.81
C LYS A 174 3.53 -13.77 -5.59
N HIS A 175 3.29 -14.59 -4.55
CA HIS A 175 3.89 -15.92 -4.44
C HIS A 175 3.46 -16.82 -5.61
N ASP A 176 2.16 -16.91 -5.95
CA ASP A 176 1.64 -17.77 -7.04
C ASP A 176 2.09 -17.31 -8.43
N VAL A 177 2.44 -16.04 -8.60
CA VAL A 177 2.88 -15.45 -9.88
C VAL A 177 4.39 -15.39 -9.97
N ASP A 178 5.10 -15.17 -8.89
CA ASP A 178 6.52 -15.46 -8.81
C ASP A 178 6.74 -16.98 -9.00
N GLU A 179 5.79 -17.83 -8.58
CA GLU A 179 5.75 -19.28 -8.80
C GLU A 179 5.32 -19.64 -10.24
N ALA A 180 4.36 -18.96 -10.87
CA ALA A 180 3.96 -19.19 -12.27
C ALA A 180 4.96 -18.62 -13.31
N VAL A 181 5.62 -17.49 -13.01
CA VAL A 181 6.72 -16.94 -13.82
C VAL A 181 7.99 -17.77 -13.61
N ALA A 182 8.19 -18.38 -12.44
CA ALA A 182 9.21 -19.41 -12.23
C ALA A 182 8.91 -20.73 -12.99
N VAL A 183 7.65 -21.01 -13.34
CA VAL A 183 7.27 -22.21 -14.12
C VAL A 183 7.54 -22.05 -15.62
N GLU A 184 7.43 -20.83 -16.19
CA GLU A 184 7.86 -20.57 -17.58
C GLU A 184 9.35 -20.21 -17.70
N THR A 185 9.99 -19.77 -16.62
CA THR A 185 11.44 -19.58 -16.57
C THR A 185 12.10 -20.78 -15.90
N LYS A 186 12.07 -21.90 -16.62
CA LYS A 186 12.75 -23.14 -16.27
C LYS A 186 14.26 -22.87 -16.11
N GLN A 187 14.70 -22.65 -14.86
CA GLN A 187 16.00 -23.07 -14.35
C GLN A 187 15.91 -23.18 -12.81
N LEU A 188 15.50 -24.37 -12.35
CA LEU A 188 15.70 -24.87 -10.99
C LEU A 188 17.19 -24.73 -10.63
N ALA A 189 17.55 -23.81 -9.70
CA ALA A 189 18.75 -23.87 -8.84
C ALA A 189 19.03 -22.59 -7.98
N SER A 190 18.39 -21.44 -8.19
CA SER A 190 19.06 -20.17 -7.82
C SER A 190 18.63 -19.43 -6.53
N THR A 191 17.64 -19.90 -5.75
CA THR A 191 17.26 -19.20 -4.50
C THR A 191 18.00 -19.81 -3.29
N PRO A 192 18.97 -19.11 -2.67
CA PRO A 192 19.80 -19.67 -1.61
C PRO A 192 19.05 -19.85 -0.29
N CYS A 193 19.32 -20.96 0.40
CA CYS A 193 18.78 -21.23 1.73
C CYS A 193 19.44 -20.34 2.78
N LEU A 194 18.67 -19.41 3.35
CA LEU A 194 19.18 -18.47 4.36
C LEU A 194 19.67 -19.19 5.63
N PHE A 195 18.98 -20.26 6.05
CA PHE A 195 19.37 -21.04 7.21
C PHE A 195 20.66 -21.84 6.98
N HIS A 196 20.81 -22.48 5.82
CA HIS A 196 22.07 -23.18 5.49
C HIS A 196 23.27 -22.23 5.46
N HIS A 197 23.10 -21.02 4.92
CA HIS A 197 24.22 -20.12 4.65
C HIS A 197 24.56 -19.15 5.78
N LEU A 198 23.61 -18.83 6.67
CA LEU A 198 23.75 -17.71 7.60
C LEU A 198 23.62 -18.08 9.09
N THR A 199 22.98 -19.20 9.44
CA THR A 199 22.85 -19.65 10.84
C THR A 199 23.91 -20.70 11.19
N SER A 200 24.30 -20.76 12.46
CA SER A 200 25.25 -21.75 12.97
C SER A 200 24.65 -23.17 13.03
N GLN A 201 23.33 -23.26 13.20
CA GLN A 201 22.61 -24.53 13.25
C GLN A 201 22.34 -25.15 11.86
N GLY A 202 22.62 -24.41 10.78
CA GLY A 202 22.41 -24.86 9.41
C GLY A 202 20.93 -25.07 9.05
N CYS A 203 20.67 -25.73 7.92
CA CYS A 203 19.31 -26.04 7.49
C CYS A 203 18.82 -27.38 8.07
N HIS A 204 17.68 -27.36 8.77
CA HIS A 204 17.07 -28.57 9.34
C HIS A 204 16.40 -29.49 8.30
N GLU A 205 16.14 -28.99 7.09
CA GLU A 205 15.49 -29.75 6.01
C GLU A 205 16.50 -30.58 5.18
N GLY A 206 17.81 -30.39 5.37
CA GLY A 206 18.86 -31.16 4.70
C GLY A 206 18.71 -31.18 3.17
N GLU A 207 18.78 -32.37 2.57
CA GLU A 207 18.60 -32.56 1.11
C GLU A 207 17.16 -32.37 0.63
N ARG A 208 16.18 -32.30 1.55
CA ARG A 208 14.77 -32.01 1.23
C ARG A 208 14.48 -30.51 1.21
N CYS A 209 15.49 -29.68 1.47
CA CYS A 209 15.33 -28.24 1.42
C CYS A 209 14.96 -27.79 0.01
N LYS A 210 13.86 -27.06 -0.11
CA LYS A 210 13.41 -26.46 -1.37
C LYS A 210 14.28 -25.28 -1.87
N TYR A 211 15.33 -24.93 -1.12
CA TYR A 211 16.22 -23.81 -1.39
C TYR A 211 17.66 -24.31 -1.63
N SER A 212 18.45 -23.56 -2.39
CA SER A 212 19.81 -23.95 -2.79
C SER A 212 20.80 -23.90 -1.63
N HIS A 213 21.53 -25.01 -1.45
CA HIS A 213 22.68 -25.13 -0.55
C HIS A 213 24.00 -24.91 -1.30
N GLU A 214 23.96 -24.48 -2.57
CA GLU A 214 25.17 -24.17 -3.31
C GLU A 214 25.99 -23.06 -2.63
N PRO A 215 27.33 -23.16 -2.60
CA PRO A 215 28.18 -22.19 -1.93
C PRO A 215 27.93 -20.75 -2.40
N LEU A 216 27.55 -19.87 -1.46
CA LEU A 216 27.41 -18.45 -1.73
C LEU A 216 28.72 -17.68 -1.48
N PRO A 217 29.05 -16.67 -2.31
CA PRO A 217 30.16 -15.75 -2.06
C PRO A 217 30.01 -15.02 -0.72
N LEU A 218 31.13 -14.76 -0.01
CA LEU A 218 31.13 -14.09 1.29
C LEU A 218 30.46 -12.71 1.24
N LEU A 219 30.76 -11.90 0.22
CA LEU A 219 30.13 -10.59 0.01
C LEU A 219 28.60 -10.69 -0.12
N HIS A 220 28.10 -11.79 -0.69
CA HIS A 220 26.67 -12.05 -0.81
C HIS A 220 26.06 -12.42 0.56
N LYS A 221 26.75 -13.25 1.35
CA LYS A 221 26.34 -13.60 2.72
C LYS A 221 26.27 -12.37 3.63
N GLU A 222 27.24 -11.47 3.53
CA GLU A 222 27.28 -10.21 4.29
C GLU A 222 26.11 -9.28 3.93
N ARG A 223 25.82 -9.12 2.63
CA ARG A 223 24.65 -8.34 2.17
C ARG A 223 23.34 -8.90 2.71
N LEU A 224 23.15 -10.21 2.67
CA LEU A 224 21.95 -10.85 3.20
C LEU A 224 21.81 -10.61 4.71
N ARG A 225 22.90 -10.73 5.49
CA ARG A 225 22.90 -10.40 6.92
C ARG A 225 22.54 -8.94 7.19
N ALA A 226 23.08 -8.01 6.41
CA ALA A 226 22.79 -6.59 6.56
C ALA A 226 21.31 -6.27 6.29
N ILE A 227 20.69 -6.94 5.32
CA ILE A 227 19.27 -6.77 4.98
C ILE A 227 18.38 -7.35 6.09
N LEU A 228 18.68 -8.56 6.57
CA LEU A 228 17.86 -9.25 7.57
C LEU A 228 17.91 -8.54 8.93
N LYS A 229 19.07 -8.00 9.32
CA LYS A 229 19.24 -7.17 10.54
C LYS A 229 18.53 -5.82 10.51
N ARG A 230 18.04 -5.35 9.36
CA ARG A 230 17.18 -4.14 9.32
C ARG A 230 15.76 -4.42 9.82
N ARG A 231 15.33 -5.68 9.80
CA ARG A 231 13.99 -6.09 10.22
C ARG A 231 14.02 -6.57 11.66
N LYS A 232 13.03 -6.14 12.46
CA LYS A 232 12.81 -6.67 13.81
C LYS A 232 12.38 -8.14 13.73
N CYS A 233 12.87 -8.96 14.64
CA CYS A 233 12.49 -10.36 14.77
C CYS A 233 10.97 -10.44 15.04
N PRO A 234 10.19 -11.16 14.22
CA PRO A 234 8.74 -11.26 14.39
C PRO A 234 8.33 -11.85 15.75
N THR A 235 9.16 -12.70 16.35
CA THR A 235 8.91 -13.30 17.67
C THR A 235 9.12 -12.28 18.78
N VAL A 236 10.26 -11.57 18.77
CA VAL A 236 10.54 -10.50 19.75
C VAL A 236 9.58 -9.31 19.59
N ALA A 237 9.20 -8.97 18.36
CA ALA A 237 8.21 -7.92 18.09
C ALA A 237 6.82 -8.23 18.65
N ARG A 238 6.50 -9.52 18.89
CA ARG A 238 5.27 -9.97 19.56
C ARG A 238 5.39 -10.07 21.08
N GLY A 239 6.58 -9.80 21.63
CA GLY A 239 6.86 -9.89 23.07
C GLY A 239 7.32 -11.28 23.53
N ASP A 240 7.54 -12.22 22.61
CA ASP A 240 7.97 -13.58 22.92
C ASP A 240 9.50 -13.72 22.86
N ALA A 241 10.04 -14.68 23.63
CA ALA A 241 11.45 -15.05 23.56
C ALA A 241 11.76 -15.73 22.21
N CYS A 242 12.78 -15.25 21.49
CA CYS A 242 13.16 -15.84 20.21
C CYS A 242 13.79 -17.23 20.41
N PRO A 243 13.29 -18.29 19.76
CA PRO A 243 13.85 -19.64 19.89
C PRO A 243 15.25 -19.77 19.29
N TYR A 244 15.67 -18.81 18.45
CA TYR A 244 16.99 -18.79 17.80
C TYR A 244 18.03 -17.96 18.55
N GLY A 245 17.65 -17.25 19.62
CA GLY A 245 18.58 -16.46 20.44
C GLY A 245 19.53 -15.59 19.61
N ASP A 246 20.82 -15.63 19.92
CA ASP A 246 21.86 -14.86 19.21
C ASP A 246 22.11 -15.34 17.77
N ASP A 247 21.62 -16.52 17.39
CA ASP A 247 21.70 -17.07 16.02
C ASP A 247 20.50 -16.63 15.15
N CYS A 248 19.65 -15.72 15.65
CA CYS A 248 18.57 -15.16 14.88
C CYS A 248 19.09 -14.29 13.73
N LEU A 249 18.51 -14.48 12.55
CA LEU A 249 18.84 -13.71 11.35
C LEU A 249 18.32 -12.26 11.41
N TYR A 250 17.40 -11.97 12.32
CA TYR A 250 16.71 -10.69 12.46
C TYR A 250 17.18 -9.92 13.69
N ARG A 251 16.84 -8.62 13.77
CA ARG A 251 17.16 -7.77 14.93
C ARG A 251 16.25 -8.08 16.11
N HIS A 252 16.82 -8.47 17.24
CA HIS A 252 16.10 -8.52 18.52
C HIS A 252 15.87 -7.12 19.08
#